data_AF-A0A084T1M9-F1
#
_entry.id   AF-A0A084T1M9-F1
#
_cell.length_a   1.000
_cell.length_b   1.000
_cell.length_c   1.000
_cell.angle_alpha   90.00
_cell.angle_beta   90.00
_cell.angle_gamma   90.00
#
_symmetry.space_group_name_H-M   'P 1'
#
loop_
_entity.id
_entity.type
_entity.pdbx_description
1 polymer ?
#
loop_
_entity_poly.entity_id
_entity_poly.type
_entity_poly.pdbx_seq_one_letter_code
_entity_poly.pdbx_strand_id
1 'polypeptide(L)'
;MTSPLILSDAQQVIGRRWRKGQPPEQARILSLTRDALDFISATGQWYPFEDFRAHGGSREAQAIGENGSTGLRELLSKTERFFGKLLDDPEAAGEQVPIQTILDALRFVSSAGQHEAFSDFVEHVESHAPPFVVASFETQQEAEAWLETHPSPPAFADILIGGRYHDVVYERETDFRCLPWNRHLERYLAWLKRVEPPVATASFTTREEAEAWLNGQPTPARRTWVMIAREFYLAAYYPNINHRVLYPLSMASVDEEEEQETERP
;
A
#
# COMPACT_ATOMS: atom_id res chain seq x y z
N MET A 1 -24.30 -2.16 -8.99
CA MET A 1 -23.56 -2.43 -7.74
C MET A 1 -22.33 -3.21 -8.13
N THR A 2 -21.21 -2.51 -8.23
CA THR A 2 -19.93 -3.11 -8.57
C THR A 2 -19.38 -3.72 -7.28
N SER A 3 -18.99 -4.99 -7.32
CA SER A 3 -18.59 -5.69 -6.09
C SER A 3 -17.27 -5.11 -5.55
N PRO A 4 -17.17 -4.77 -4.24
CA PRO A 4 -15.90 -4.42 -3.60
C PRO A 4 -14.85 -5.56 -3.69
N LEU A 5 -15.23 -6.73 -4.21
CA LEU A 5 -14.37 -7.88 -4.40
C LEU A 5 -13.55 -7.86 -5.70
N ILE A 6 -13.70 -6.86 -6.58
CA ILE A 6 -13.02 -6.86 -7.89
C ILE A 6 -11.49 -6.97 -7.79
N LEU A 7 -10.87 -6.18 -6.90
CA LEU A 7 -9.41 -6.26 -6.70
C LEU A 7 -9.03 -7.56 -5.97
N SER A 8 -9.88 -8.04 -5.07
CA SER A 8 -9.69 -9.32 -4.36
C SER A 8 -9.69 -10.52 -5.33
N ASP A 9 -10.64 -10.58 -6.27
CA ASP A 9 -10.71 -11.67 -7.26
C ASP A 9 -9.48 -11.66 -8.19
N ALA A 10 -9.00 -10.48 -8.55
CA ALA A 10 -7.74 -10.29 -9.29
C ALA A 10 -6.54 -10.76 -8.47
N GLN A 11 -6.44 -10.41 -7.19
CA GLN A 11 -5.40 -10.91 -6.28
C GLN A 11 -5.43 -12.44 -6.15
N GLN A 12 -6.61 -13.07 -6.13
CA GLN A 12 -6.72 -14.53 -6.07
C GLN A 12 -6.16 -15.21 -7.33
N VAL A 13 -6.35 -14.62 -8.52
CA VAL A 13 -5.75 -15.11 -9.78
C VAL A 13 -4.23 -15.12 -9.71
N ILE A 14 -3.64 -14.11 -9.09
CA ILE A 14 -2.19 -14.03 -8.84
C ILE A 14 -1.77 -15.13 -7.85
N GLY A 15 -2.49 -15.26 -6.74
CA GLY A 15 -2.22 -16.28 -5.72
C GLY A 15 -2.27 -17.71 -6.26
N ARG A 16 -3.28 -18.05 -7.08
CA ARG A 16 -3.39 -19.38 -7.71
C ARG A 16 -2.22 -19.71 -8.65
N ARG A 17 -1.61 -18.68 -9.25
CA ARG A 17 -0.45 -18.82 -10.15
C ARG A 17 0.89 -18.79 -9.42
N TRP A 18 0.92 -18.36 -8.18
CA TRP A 18 2.14 -18.29 -7.39
C TRP A 18 2.64 -19.69 -7.02
N ARG A 19 3.85 -20.05 -7.48
CA ARG A 19 4.48 -21.34 -7.16
C ARG A 19 5.87 -21.15 -6.57
N LYS A 20 6.18 -21.96 -5.56
CA LYS A 20 7.55 -22.01 -5.00
C LYS A 20 8.51 -22.54 -6.07
N GLY A 21 9.59 -21.80 -6.34
CA GLY A 21 10.58 -22.16 -7.36
C GLY A 21 10.20 -21.81 -8.80
N GLN A 22 9.18 -20.97 -9.03
CA GLN A 22 8.88 -20.43 -10.36
C GLN A 22 10.05 -19.60 -10.91
N PRO A 23 10.17 -19.44 -12.25
CA PRO A 23 11.21 -18.62 -12.85
C PRO A 23 11.25 -17.21 -12.23
N PRO A 24 12.43 -16.62 -11.96
CA PRO A 24 12.54 -15.30 -11.33
C PRO A 24 11.77 -14.21 -12.09
N GLU A 25 11.73 -14.29 -13.42
CA GLU A 25 10.97 -13.38 -14.27
C GLU A 25 9.46 -13.47 -14.02
N GLN A 26 8.92 -14.69 -13.93
CA GLN A 26 7.50 -14.89 -13.62
C GLN A 26 7.15 -14.41 -12.22
N ALA A 27 8.04 -14.63 -11.24
CA ALA A 27 7.85 -14.08 -9.89
C ALA A 27 7.79 -12.55 -9.88
N ARG A 28 8.65 -11.88 -10.67
CA ARG A 28 8.62 -10.42 -10.83
C ARG A 28 7.34 -9.92 -11.49
N ILE A 29 6.85 -10.59 -12.53
CA ILE A 29 5.57 -10.28 -13.20
C ILE A 29 4.40 -10.37 -12.21
N LEU A 30 4.30 -11.48 -11.47
CA LEU A 30 3.23 -11.69 -10.50
C LEU A 30 3.31 -10.70 -9.33
N SER A 31 4.52 -10.40 -8.85
CA SER A 31 4.72 -9.41 -7.77
C SER A 31 4.30 -8.01 -8.22
N LEU A 32 4.76 -7.55 -9.40
CA LEU A 32 4.39 -6.23 -9.90
C LEU A 32 2.88 -6.09 -10.08
N THR A 33 2.21 -7.17 -10.49
CA THR A 33 0.75 -7.17 -10.66
C THR A 33 0.04 -6.99 -9.33
N ARG A 34 0.47 -7.72 -8.29
CA ARG A 34 -0.05 -7.54 -6.94
C ARG A 34 0.19 -6.10 -6.49
N ASP A 35 1.41 -5.61 -6.66
CA ASP A 35 1.79 -4.26 -6.24
C ASP A 35 0.97 -3.18 -6.96
N ALA A 36 0.59 -3.38 -8.22
CA ALA A 36 -0.29 -2.45 -8.95
C ALA A 36 -1.72 -2.40 -8.39
N LEU A 37 -2.30 -3.55 -8.01
CA LEU A 37 -3.62 -3.60 -7.37
C LEU A 37 -3.57 -2.99 -5.97
N ASP A 38 -2.51 -3.30 -5.22
CA ASP A 38 -2.28 -2.76 -3.88
C ASP A 38 -2.04 -1.25 -3.94
N PHE A 39 -1.33 -0.74 -4.95
CA PHE A 39 -1.12 0.68 -5.17
C PHE A 39 -2.44 1.43 -5.36
N ILE A 40 -3.34 0.93 -6.22
CA ILE A 40 -4.67 1.53 -6.43
C ILE A 40 -5.45 1.58 -5.11
N SER A 41 -5.38 0.51 -4.32
CA SER A 41 -6.08 0.41 -3.04
C SER A 41 -5.49 1.35 -1.98
N ALA A 42 -4.17 1.28 -1.78
CA ALA A 42 -3.44 2.04 -0.77
C ALA A 42 -3.43 3.56 -1.04
N THR A 43 -3.55 3.97 -2.30
CA THR A 43 -3.68 5.39 -2.69
C THR A 43 -5.13 5.86 -2.76
N GLY A 44 -6.09 4.98 -2.48
CA GLY A 44 -7.52 5.28 -2.48
C GLY A 44 -8.10 5.61 -3.84
N GLN A 45 -7.50 5.08 -4.91
CA GLN A 45 -7.89 5.35 -6.29
C GLN A 45 -8.99 4.41 -6.81
N TRP A 46 -9.81 3.86 -5.90
CA TRP A 46 -10.84 2.88 -6.24
C TRP A 46 -11.86 3.40 -7.26
N TYR A 47 -12.44 4.58 -7.00
CA TYR A 47 -13.42 5.19 -7.90
C TYR A 47 -12.80 5.67 -9.21
N PRO A 48 -11.65 6.39 -9.23
CA PRO A 48 -10.94 6.69 -10.48
C PRO A 48 -10.65 5.45 -11.34
N PHE A 49 -10.25 4.34 -10.70
CA PHE A 49 -10.01 3.08 -11.39
C PHE A 49 -11.31 2.46 -11.92
N GLU A 50 -12.39 2.47 -11.14
CA GLU A 50 -13.69 1.99 -11.59
C GLU A 50 -14.20 2.79 -12.80
N ASP A 51 -14.12 4.12 -12.74
CA ASP A 51 -14.50 4.99 -13.84
C ASP A 51 -13.63 4.70 -15.07
N PHE A 52 -12.32 4.54 -14.91
CA PHE A 52 -11.43 4.15 -16.02
C PHE A 52 -11.88 2.86 -16.72
N ARG A 53 -12.29 1.85 -15.95
CA ARG A 53 -12.80 0.58 -16.49
C ARG A 53 -14.14 0.73 -17.18
N ALA A 54 -15.04 1.53 -16.62
CA ALA A 54 -16.35 1.80 -17.20
C ALA A 54 -16.26 2.50 -18.57
N HIS A 55 -15.22 3.33 -18.77
CA HIS A 55 -14.95 4.00 -20.04
C HIS A 55 -14.12 3.17 -21.03
N GLY A 56 -14.02 1.85 -20.81
CA GLY A 56 -13.42 0.91 -21.76
C GLY A 56 -11.89 0.84 -21.71
N GLY A 57 -11.27 1.24 -20.58
CA GLY A 57 -9.87 0.95 -20.27
C GLY A 57 -8.91 1.29 -21.41
N SER A 58 -8.85 2.57 -21.80
CA SER A 58 -8.03 3.11 -22.90
C SER A 58 -7.85 2.17 -24.10
N ARG A 59 -8.87 2.12 -24.96
CA ARG A 59 -8.75 1.58 -26.32
C ARG A 59 -7.82 2.43 -27.22
N GLU A 60 -7.34 3.56 -26.71
CA GLU A 60 -6.33 4.42 -27.34
C GLU A 60 -5.26 4.77 -26.30
N ALA A 61 -4.24 3.93 -26.14
CA ALA A 61 -3.00 4.35 -25.52
C ALA A 61 -2.30 5.34 -26.47
N GLN A 62 -2.67 6.62 -26.39
CA GLN A 62 -1.82 7.67 -26.95
C GLN A 62 -0.53 7.71 -26.13
N ALA A 63 0.57 7.63 -26.87
CA ALA A 63 1.90 7.68 -26.32
C ALA A 63 2.14 8.99 -25.55
N ILE A 64 3.10 8.90 -24.61
CA ILE A 64 3.88 9.98 -24.01
C ILE A 64 3.37 10.46 -22.63
N GLY A 65 4.00 9.89 -21.60
CA GLY A 65 4.71 10.68 -20.60
C GLY A 65 6.10 10.08 -20.47
N GLU A 66 7.18 10.85 -20.55
CA GLU A 66 8.58 10.36 -20.54
C GLU A 66 9.21 10.28 -19.13
N ASN A 67 8.44 10.46 -18.06
CA ASN A 67 8.97 10.43 -16.69
C ASN A 67 8.68 9.13 -15.95
N GLY A 68 9.72 8.36 -15.66
CA GLY A 68 9.69 7.11 -14.90
C GLY A 68 10.92 6.24 -15.20
N SER A 69 11.35 5.42 -14.23
CA SER A 69 12.46 4.49 -14.43
C SER A 69 12.21 3.60 -15.65
N THR A 70 13.11 3.64 -16.65
CA THR A 70 13.02 2.85 -17.89
C THR A 70 12.78 1.37 -17.60
N GLY A 71 13.35 0.85 -16.51
CA GLY A 71 13.17 -0.55 -16.10
C GLY A 71 11.74 -0.89 -15.63
N LEU A 72 11.07 0.01 -14.91
CA LEU A 72 9.70 -0.21 -14.44
C LEU A 72 8.71 -0.23 -15.61
N ARG A 73 8.89 0.67 -16.58
CA ARG A 73 8.06 0.72 -17.81
C ARG A 73 8.19 -0.53 -18.65
N GLU A 74 9.42 -1.02 -18.81
CA GLU A 74 9.68 -2.26 -19.52
C GLU A 74 9.02 -3.44 -18.80
N LEU A 75 9.10 -3.48 -17.46
CA LEU A 75 8.46 -4.52 -16.65
C LEU A 75 6.93 -4.46 -16.74
N LEU A 76 6.32 -3.28 -16.63
CA LEU A 76 4.88 -3.06 -16.87
C LEU A 76 4.45 -3.60 -18.24
N SER A 77 5.18 -3.23 -19.29
CA SER A 77 4.90 -3.70 -20.66
C SER A 77 5.08 -5.21 -20.84
N LYS A 78 6.00 -5.84 -20.11
CA LYS A 78 6.17 -7.31 -20.08
C LYS A 78 5.01 -7.96 -19.34
N THR A 79 4.63 -7.43 -18.19
CA THR A 79 3.50 -7.90 -17.38
C THR A 79 2.18 -7.82 -18.14
N GLU A 80 1.90 -6.71 -18.82
CA GLU A 80 0.71 -6.58 -19.67
C GLU A 80 0.68 -7.63 -20.79
N ARG A 81 1.81 -7.87 -21.47
CA ARG A 81 1.89 -8.91 -22.50
C ARG A 81 1.69 -10.31 -21.94
N PHE A 82 2.16 -10.58 -20.72
CA PHE A 82 1.95 -11.86 -20.05
C PHE A 82 0.47 -12.11 -19.77
N PHE A 83 -0.23 -11.18 -19.13
CA PHE A 83 -1.66 -11.32 -18.84
C PHE A 83 -2.53 -11.21 -20.08
N GLY A 84 -2.10 -10.47 -21.11
CA GLY A 84 -2.77 -10.43 -22.41
C GLY A 84 -2.81 -11.79 -23.10
N LYS A 85 -1.68 -12.52 -23.11
CA LYS A 85 -1.64 -13.90 -23.63
C LYS A 85 -2.51 -14.86 -22.83
N LEU A 86 -2.62 -14.62 -21.52
CA LEU A 86 -3.40 -15.46 -20.62
C LEU A 86 -4.92 -15.31 -20.85
N LEU A 87 -5.40 -14.20 -21.40
CA LEU A 87 -6.80 -14.06 -21.81
C LEU A 87 -7.19 -15.04 -22.92
N ASP A 88 -6.25 -15.32 -23.82
CA ASP A 88 -6.44 -16.25 -24.95
C ASP A 88 -6.15 -17.71 -24.57
N ASP A 89 -5.72 -17.97 -23.32
CA ASP A 89 -5.35 -19.29 -22.85
C ASP A 89 -6.61 -20.11 -22.45
N PRO A 90 -6.87 -21.27 -23.09
CA PRO A 90 -7.97 -22.15 -22.71
C PRO A 90 -7.90 -22.64 -21.26
N GLU A 91 -6.71 -22.74 -20.66
CA GLU A 91 -6.52 -23.14 -19.27
C GLU A 91 -6.92 -22.05 -18.26
N ALA A 92 -7.10 -20.81 -18.72
CA ALA A 92 -7.60 -19.69 -17.92
C ALA A 92 -9.13 -19.49 -18.04
N ALA A 93 -9.86 -20.50 -18.53
CA ALA A 93 -11.31 -20.46 -18.67
C ALA A 93 -12.01 -20.15 -17.32
N GLY A 94 -12.80 -19.07 -17.28
CA GLY A 94 -13.49 -18.60 -16.08
C GLY A 94 -12.74 -17.50 -15.32
N GLU A 95 -11.51 -17.17 -15.71
CA GLU A 95 -10.70 -16.13 -15.07
C GLU A 95 -10.56 -14.85 -15.91
N GLN A 96 -11.30 -14.74 -17.02
CA GLN A 96 -11.19 -13.61 -17.95
C GLN A 96 -11.48 -12.27 -17.28
N VAL A 97 -12.48 -12.19 -16.41
CA VAL A 97 -12.85 -10.93 -15.74
C VAL A 97 -11.74 -10.47 -14.78
N PRO A 98 -11.23 -11.30 -13.84
CA PRO A 98 -10.10 -10.89 -13.00
C PRO A 98 -8.81 -10.61 -13.78
N ILE A 99 -8.51 -11.37 -14.84
CA ILE A 99 -7.34 -11.09 -15.71
C ILE A 99 -7.52 -9.74 -16.42
N GLN A 100 -8.72 -9.42 -16.89
CA GLN A 100 -9.00 -8.11 -17.47
C GLN A 100 -8.86 -7.00 -16.43
N THR A 101 -9.32 -7.20 -15.19
CA THR A 101 -9.10 -6.24 -14.08
C THR A 101 -7.61 -5.97 -13.86
N ILE A 102 -6.76 -7.01 -13.92
CA ILE A 102 -5.30 -6.87 -13.82
C ILE A 102 -4.76 -5.98 -14.96
N LEU A 103 -5.16 -6.26 -16.20
CA LEU A 103 -4.71 -5.47 -17.35
C LEU A 103 -5.19 -4.02 -17.26
N ASP A 104 -6.42 -3.81 -16.81
CA ASP A 104 -6.95 -2.47 -16.60
C ASP A 104 -6.16 -1.71 -15.54
N ALA A 105 -5.74 -2.37 -14.44
CA ALA A 105 -4.95 -1.74 -13.38
C ALA A 105 -3.58 -1.27 -13.89
N LEU A 106 -2.88 -2.12 -14.65
CA LEU A 106 -1.58 -1.77 -15.26
C LEU A 106 -1.72 -0.59 -16.23
N ARG A 107 -2.78 -0.59 -17.05
CA ARG A 107 -3.08 0.48 -18.00
C ARG A 107 -3.53 1.76 -17.31
N PHE A 108 -4.26 1.65 -16.20
CA PHE A 108 -4.67 2.79 -15.40
C PHE A 108 -3.45 3.53 -14.85
N VAL A 109 -2.53 2.82 -14.21
CA VAL A 109 -1.25 3.40 -13.71
C VAL A 109 -0.47 4.07 -14.85
N SER A 110 -0.39 3.40 -16.00
CA SER A 110 0.36 3.91 -17.15
C SER A 110 -0.29 5.15 -17.78
N SER A 111 -1.60 5.11 -18.03
CA SER A 111 -2.36 6.19 -18.67
C SER A 111 -2.57 7.41 -17.78
N ALA A 112 -2.65 7.21 -16.46
CA ALA A 112 -2.66 8.29 -15.48
C ALA A 112 -1.26 8.93 -15.26
N GLY A 113 -0.22 8.41 -15.91
CA GLY A 113 1.14 8.93 -15.78
C GLY A 113 1.80 8.66 -14.42
N GLN A 114 1.30 7.70 -13.64
CA GLN A 114 1.65 7.49 -12.24
C GLN A 114 2.91 6.64 -12.01
N HIS A 115 3.83 6.60 -12.99
CA HIS A 115 4.99 5.72 -12.96
C HIS A 115 5.93 6.00 -11.78
N GLU A 116 6.17 7.27 -11.44
CA GLU A 116 7.04 7.64 -10.32
C GLU A 116 6.40 7.27 -8.98
N ALA A 117 5.15 7.67 -8.76
CA ALA A 117 4.40 7.30 -7.55
C ALA A 117 4.28 5.78 -7.39
N PHE A 118 4.07 5.05 -8.48
CA PHE A 118 4.04 3.59 -8.45
C PHE A 118 5.43 3.00 -8.17
N SER A 119 6.50 3.56 -8.72
CA SER A 119 7.87 3.16 -8.40
C SER A 119 8.18 3.35 -6.91
N ASP A 120 7.79 4.50 -6.34
CA ASP A 120 7.97 4.80 -4.93
C ASP A 120 7.15 3.87 -4.03
N PHE A 121 5.99 3.43 -4.51
CA PHE A 121 5.16 2.42 -3.82
C PHE A 121 5.79 1.03 -3.89
N VAL A 122 6.34 0.61 -5.03
CA VAL A 122 7.05 -0.67 -5.13
C VAL A 122 8.24 -0.70 -4.16
N GLU A 123 9.02 0.38 -4.09
CA GLU A 123 10.13 0.48 -3.12
C GLU A 123 9.62 0.48 -1.66
N HIS A 124 8.46 1.10 -1.40
CA HIS A 124 7.80 1.06 -0.09
C HIS A 124 7.53 -0.39 0.34
N VAL A 125 6.93 -1.19 -0.55
CA VAL A 125 6.62 -2.60 -0.30
C VAL A 125 7.90 -3.44 -0.15
N GLU A 126 8.88 -3.27 -1.04
CA GLU A 126 10.14 -4.03 -1.01
C GLU A 126 10.99 -3.74 0.24
N SER A 127 10.89 -2.54 0.80
CA SER A 127 11.56 -2.17 2.06
C SER A 127 10.81 -2.61 3.33
N HIS A 128 9.66 -3.28 3.17
CA HIS A 128 8.74 -3.60 4.27
C HIS A 128 8.43 -2.38 5.14
N ALA A 129 8.22 -1.21 4.51
CA ALA A 129 7.89 0.03 5.22
C ALA A 129 6.56 -0.08 6.00
N PRO A 130 6.30 0.83 6.95
CA PRO A 130 5.02 0.89 7.65
C PRO A 130 3.86 1.06 6.67
N PRO A 131 2.61 0.68 7.02
CA PRO A 131 1.49 0.74 6.10
C PRO A 131 1.36 2.10 5.40
N PHE A 132 1.03 2.07 4.11
CA PHE A 132 1.06 3.26 3.28
C PHE A 132 -0.04 4.24 3.66
N VAL A 133 0.29 5.53 3.82
CA VAL A 133 -0.66 6.58 4.19
C VAL A 133 -0.67 7.70 3.16
N VAL A 134 -1.82 8.30 2.88
CA VAL A 134 -1.96 9.35 1.84
C VAL A 134 -2.01 10.78 2.40
N ALA A 135 -2.27 10.93 3.70
CA ALA A 135 -2.29 12.22 4.37
C ALA A 135 -1.96 12.07 5.86
N SER A 136 -1.58 13.17 6.50
CA SER A 136 -1.39 13.26 7.95
C SER A 136 -1.96 14.57 8.49
N PHE A 137 -2.65 14.49 9.62
CA PHE A 137 -3.27 15.60 10.34
C PHE A 137 -2.86 15.55 11.80
N GLU A 138 -2.71 16.71 12.44
CA GLU A 138 -2.38 16.77 13.86
C GLU A 138 -3.62 16.47 14.72
N THR A 139 -4.80 16.87 14.24
CA THR A 139 -6.06 16.74 14.99
C THR A 139 -7.20 16.10 14.19
N GLN A 140 -8.14 15.50 14.92
CA GLN A 140 -9.38 14.95 14.35
C GLN A 140 -10.18 16.02 13.59
N GLN A 141 -10.23 17.24 14.12
CA GLN A 141 -10.99 18.36 13.53
C GLN A 141 -10.43 18.76 12.16
N GLU A 142 -9.10 18.80 12.01
CA GLU A 142 -8.45 19.08 10.72
C GLU A 142 -8.73 17.99 9.70
N ALA A 143 -8.67 16.72 10.13
CA ALA A 143 -8.93 15.58 9.26
C ALA A 143 -10.40 15.54 8.79
N GLU A 144 -11.35 15.82 9.70
CA GLU A 144 -12.78 15.89 9.38
C GLU A 144 -13.07 17.05 8.43
N ALA A 145 -12.51 18.24 8.67
CA ALA A 145 -12.66 19.39 7.78
C ALA A 145 -12.08 19.12 6.37
N TRP A 146 -10.94 18.43 6.31
CA TRP A 146 -10.38 17.95 5.05
C TRP A 146 -11.35 16.99 4.35
N LEU A 147 -11.87 15.98 5.05
CA LEU A 147 -12.77 14.98 4.47
C LEU A 147 -14.09 15.59 3.98
N GLU A 148 -14.65 16.56 4.71
CA GLU A 148 -15.88 17.28 4.34
C GLU A 148 -15.71 18.11 3.07
N THR A 149 -14.54 18.73 2.88
CA THR A 149 -14.27 19.61 1.74
C THR A 149 -13.64 18.90 0.55
N HIS A 150 -13.17 17.66 0.74
CA HIS A 150 -12.52 16.90 -0.32
C HIS A 150 -13.53 16.48 -1.42
N PRO A 151 -13.30 16.83 -2.70
CA PRO A 151 -14.28 16.58 -3.76
C PRO A 151 -14.41 15.10 -4.15
N SER A 152 -13.36 14.31 -3.90
CA SER A 152 -13.36 12.86 -4.14
C SER A 152 -12.40 12.19 -3.16
N PRO A 153 -12.82 11.92 -1.90
CA PRO A 153 -11.95 11.34 -0.87
C PRO A 153 -11.28 10.04 -1.34
N PRO A 154 -10.02 9.77 -0.96
CA PRO A 154 -9.29 8.57 -1.36
C PRO A 154 -9.83 7.33 -0.63
N ALA A 155 -10.90 6.74 -1.14
CA ALA A 155 -11.61 5.63 -0.50
C ALA A 155 -10.69 4.43 -0.24
N PHE A 156 -10.73 3.88 0.98
CA PHE A 156 -9.90 2.79 1.49
C PHE A 156 -8.42 3.10 1.73
N ALA A 157 -7.97 4.34 1.48
CA ALA A 157 -6.62 4.74 1.86
C ALA A 157 -6.52 4.93 3.38
N ASP A 158 -5.33 4.71 3.93
CA ASP A 158 -5.01 5.08 5.31
C ASP A 158 -4.56 6.55 5.39
N ILE A 159 -4.92 7.23 6.48
CA ILE A 159 -4.38 8.53 6.87
C ILE A 159 -3.86 8.48 8.31
N LEU A 160 -3.04 9.47 8.68
CA LEU A 160 -2.60 9.68 10.06
C LEU A 160 -3.40 10.80 10.71
N ILE A 161 -3.90 10.58 11.92
CA ILE A 161 -4.49 11.60 12.79
C ILE A 161 -3.77 11.54 14.14
N GLY A 162 -3.00 12.57 14.48
CA GLY A 162 -2.19 12.58 15.70
C GLY A 162 -1.23 11.38 15.78
N GLY A 163 -0.71 10.93 14.63
CA GLY A 163 0.15 9.75 14.51
C GLY A 163 -0.57 8.39 14.57
N ARG A 164 -1.90 8.34 14.64
CA ARG A 164 -2.67 7.08 14.59
C ARG A 164 -3.24 6.84 13.21
N TYR A 165 -3.40 5.57 12.83
CA TYR A 165 -3.94 5.18 11.53
C TYR A 165 -5.47 5.20 11.51
N HIS A 166 -6.04 5.78 10.47
CA HIS A 166 -7.48 5.80 10.21
C HIS A 166 -7.76 5.44 8.76
N ASP A 167 -8.82 4.65 8.53
CA ASP A 167 -9.29 4.38 7.18
C ASP A 167 -10.07 5.60 6.65
N VAL A 168 -9.94 5.89 5.35
CA VAL A 168 -10.86 6.80 4.67
C VAL A 168 -12.02 5.97 4.12
N VAL A 169 -13.15 5.99 4.82
CA VAL A 169 -14.39 5.39 4.32
C VAL A 169 -15.12 6.45 3.51
N TYR A 170 -15.36 6.16 2.24
CA TYR A 170 -16.11 7.03 1.34
C TYR A 170 -17.00 6.21 0.40
N GLU A 171 -18.30 6.51 0.39
CA GLU A 171 -19.27 5.95 -0.56
C GLU A 171 -19.80 7.10 -1.45
N ARG A 172 -19.40 7.10 -2.72
CA ARG A 172 -19.70 8.17 -3.69
C ARG A 172 -21.20 8.38 -3.90
N GLU A 173 -21.98 7.32 -3.90
CA GLU A 173 -23.40 7.34 -4.25
C GLU A 173 -24.26 8.00 -3.16
N THR A 174 -23.89 7.84 -1.90
CA THR A 174 -24.59 8.42 -0.75
C THR A 174 -23.85 9.63 -0.17
N ASP A 175 -22.65 9.89 -0.67
CA ASP A 175 -21.69 10.85 -0.11
C ASP A 175 -21.37 10.60 1.37
N PHE A 176 -21.55 9.35 1.81
CA PHE A 176 -21.19 8.92 3.15
C PHE A 176 -19.67 8.94 3.28
N ARG A 177 -19.18 9.57 4.35
CA ARG A 177 -17.76 9.72 4.61
C ARG A 177 -17.45 9.68 6.09
N CYS A 178 -16.45 8.90 6.51
CA CYS A 178 -15.97 8.90 7.89
C CYS A 178 -14.52 8.40 8.01
N LEU A 179 -13.91 8.61 9.18
CA LEU A 179 -12.50 8.30 9.48
C LEU A 179 -12.38 7.35 10.69
N PRO A 180 -12.82 6.09 10.61
CA PRO A 180 -12.67 5.15 11.71
C PRO A 180 -11.19 4.86 11.98
N TRP A 181 -10.83 4.76 13.26
CA TRP A 181 -9.52 4.28 13.68
C TRP A 181 -9.33 2.82 13.27
N ASN A 182 -8.15 2.46 12.77
CA ASN A 182 -7.77 1.09 12.45
C ASN A 182 -6.51 0.64 13.19
N ARG A 183 -6.27 -0.68 13.20
CA ARG A 183 -5.12 -1.31 13.87
C ARG A 183 -4.02 -1.76 12.90
N HIS A 184 -3.82 -1.06 11.77
CA HIS A 184 -2.82 -1.47 10.78
C HIS A 184 -1.40 -1.36 11.34
N LEU A 185 -1.08 -0.27 12.05
CA LEU A 185 0.23 -0.07 12.64
C LEU A 185 0.56 -1.12 13.72
N GLU A 186 -0.37 -1.38 14.63
CA GLU A 186 -0.17 -2.30 15.75
C GLU A 186 0.10 -3.72 15.24
N ARG A 187 -0.66 -4.15 14.23
CA ARG A 187 -0.45 -5.44 13.54
C ARG A 187 0.87 -5.46 12.79
N TYR A 188 1.22 -4.37 12.11
CA TYR A 188 2.49 -4.23 11.42
C TYR A 188 3.69 -4.31 12.37
N LEU A 189 3.65 -3.64 13.53
CA LEU A 189 4.72 -3.68 14.52
C LEU A 189 4.89 -5.09 15.10
N ALA A 190 3.79 -5.80 15.37
CA ALA A 190 3.82 -7.19 15.84
C ALA A 190 4.45 -8.12 14.80
N TRP A 191 4.01 -8.02 13.54
CA TRP A 191 4.59 -8.76 12.42
C TRP A 191 6.08 -8.43 12.23
N LEU A 192 6.43 -7.14 12.21
CA LEU A 192 7.80 -6.71 11.98
C LEU A 192 8.74 -7.21 13.07
N LYS A 193 8.31 -7.17 14.34
CA LYS A 193 9.08 -7.74 15.46
C LYS A 193 9.38 -9.23 15.29
N ARG A 194 8.46 -10.01 14.71
CA ARG A 194 8.64 -11.46 14.46
C ARG A 194 9.59 -11.73 13.30
N VAL A 195 9.49 -10.96 12.22
CA VAL A 195 10.26 -11.20 10.99
C VAL A 195 11.64 -10.55 11.05
N GLU A 196 11.76 -9.41 11.73
CA GLU A 196 12.98 -8.63 11.88
C GLU A 196 13.10 -8.08 13.31
N PRO A 197 13.68 -8.85 14.25
CA PRO A 197 13.86 -8.43 15.63
C PRO A 197 14.55 -7.07 15.73
N PRO A 198 14.11 -6.19 16.65
CA PRO A 198 14.57 -4.81 16.68
C PRO A 198 16.05 -4.69 17.05
N VAL A 199 16.82 -4.01 16.21
CA VAL A 199 18.23 -3.65 16.44
C VAL A 199 18.37 -2.14 16.33
N ALA A 200 18.67 -1.48 17.45
CA ALA A 200 18.73 -0.02 17.50
C ALA A 200 19.90 0.51 16.67
N THR A 201 19.60 1.36 15.69
CA THR A 201 20.58 2.10 14.90
C THR A 201 21.10 3.32 15.67
N ALA A 202 20.27 3.88 16.55
CA ALA A 202 20.61 4.99 17.42
C ALA A 202 19.88 4.86 18.77
N SER A 203 20.43 5.50 19.81
CA SER A 203 19.88 5.47 21.17
C SER A 203 19.83 6.89 21.74
N PHE A 204 18.72 7.23 22.39
CA PHE A 204 18.41 8.56 22.92
C PHE A 204 17.89 8.46 24.35
N THR A 205 18.06 9.53 25.12
CA THR A 205 17.53 9.61 26.49
C THR A 205 16.08 10.08 26.47
N THR A 206 15.73 10.99 25.57
CA THR A 206 14.39 11.56 25.46
C THR A 206 13.80 11.43 24.07
N ARG A 207 12.47 11.60 23.98
CA ARG A 207 11.75 11.56 22.71
C ARG A 207 12.11 12.74 21.83
N GLU A 208 12.27 13.92 22.42
CA GLU A 208 12.59 15.16 21.73
C GLU A 208 13.96 15.07 21.03
N GLU A 209 14.95 14.43 21.67
CA GLU A 209 16.26 14.15 21.05
C GLU A 209 16.13 13.26 19.81
N ALA A 210 15.34 12.20 19.90
CA ALA A 210 15.10 11.27 18.81
C ALA A 210 14.33 11.93 17.64
N GLU A 211 13.34 12.78 17.95
CA GLU A 211 12.59 13.54 16.96
C GLU A 211 13.49 14.56 16.25
N ALA A 212 14.33 15.29 16.99
CA ALA A 212 15.32 16.20 16.41
C ALA A 212 16.30 15.47 15.49
N TRP A 213 16.76 14.28 15.88
CA TRP A 213 17.61 13.43 15.04
C TRP A 213 16.90 12.95 13.77
N LEU A 214 15.64 12.53 13.86
CA LEU A 214 14.87 12.08 12.69
C LEU A 214 14.59 13.24 11.73
N ASN A 215 14.24 14.41 12.26
CA ASN A 215 13.96 15.61 11.48
C ASN A 215 15.22 16.24 10.87
N GLY A 216 16.40 16.04 11.49
CA GLY A 216 17.68 16.51 10.96
C GLY A 216 18.21 15.71 9.77
N GLN A 217 17.63 14.55 9.46
CA GLN A 217 18.05 13.72 8.33
C GLN A 217 17.44 14.22 7.01
N PRO A 218 18.27 14.49 5.97
CA PRO A 218 17.77 14.99 4.69
C PRO A 218 16.87 13.96 3.99
N THR A 219 17.28 12.69 3.99
CA THR A 219 16.53 11.56 3.44
C THR A 219 16.65 10.37 4.39
N PRO A 220 15.80 10.29 5.43
CA PRO A 220 15.81 9.17 6.36
C PRO A 220 15.49 7.85 5.63
N ALA A 221 15.96 6.74 6.19
CA ALA A 221 15.45 5.42 5.78
C ALA A 221 13.93 5.36 6.00
N ARG A 222 13.21 4.59 5.18
CA ARG A 222 11.75 4.42 5.30
C ARG A 222 11.34 3.94 6.68
N ARG A 223 12.17 3.09 7.28
CA ARG A 223 12.08 2.71 8.68
C ARG A 223 13.45 2.41 9.27
N THR A 224 13.58 2.65 10.57
CA THR A 224 14.70 2.14 11.36
C THR A 224 14.31 2.02 12.83
N TRP A 225 14.90 1.06 13.52
CA TRP A 225 14.73 0.92 14.96
C TRP A 225 15.66 1.88 15.70
N VAL A 226 15.11 2.59 16.67
CA VAL A 226 15.86 3.42 17.63
C VAL A 226 15.48 3.04 19.05
N MET A 227 16.34 3.36 20.00
CA MET A 227 16.07 3.15 21.42
C MET A 227 15.86 4.49 22.11
N ILE A 228 14.77 4.65 22.85
CA ILE A 228 14.48 5.87 23.61
C ILE A 228 14.17 5.43 25.04
N ALA A 229 14.95 5.90 26.01
CA ALA A 229 14.74 5.57 27.43
C ALA A 229 14.57 4.05 27.71
N ARG A 230 15.32 3.20 26.98
CA ARG A 230 15.30 1.71 27.03
C ARG A 230 14.06 1.03 26.40
N GLU A 231 13.21 1.77 25.71
CA GLU A 231 12.15 1.22 24.88
C GLU A 231 12.54 1.33 23.40
N PHE A 232 12.17 0.33 22.59
CA PHE A 232 12.36 0.39 21.14
C PHE A 232 11.25 1.22 20.49
N TYR A 233 11.65 2.08 19.56
CA TYR A 233 10.76 2.86 18.71
C TYR A 233 11.08 2.59 17.25
N LEU A 234 10.05 2.49 16.43
CA LEU A 234 10.19 2.52 14.99
C LEU A 234 10.18 3.99 14.54
N ALA A 235 11.32 4.47 14.06
CA ALA A 235 11.41 5.72 13.33
C ALA A 235 10.97 5.47 11.89
N ALA A 236 9.84 6.06 11.50
CA ALA A 236 9.22 5.90 10.20
C ALA A 236 9.30 7.20 9.39
N TYR A 237 9.50 7.07 8.08
CA TYR A 237 9.46 8.16 7.12
C TYR A 237 8.55 7.78 5.96
N TYR A 238 7.55 8.63 5.69
CA TYR A 238 6.62 8.52 4.55
C TYR A 238 6.98 9.58 3.52
N PRO A 239 7.76 9.24 2.46
CA PRO A 239 8.25 10.24 1.50
C PRO A 239 7.13 10.95 0.74
N ASN A 240 6.05 10.22 0.44
CA ASN A 240 4.92 10.71 -0.35
C ASN A 240 4.16 11.86 0.33
N ILE A 241 4.17 11.93 1.67
CA ILE A 241 3.60 13.04 2.45
C ILE A 241 4.67 13.81 3.24
N ASN A 242 5.95 13.50 3.04
CA ASN A 242 7.08 14.04 3.79
C ASN A 242 6.88 13.99 5.32
N HIS A 243 6.28 12.92 5.83
CA HIS A 243 5.93 12.79 7.26
C HIS A 243 6.94 11.91 7.99
N ARG A 244 7.32 12.32 9.20
CA ARG A 244 8.30 11.66 10.07
C ARG A 244 7.65 11.41 11.43
N VAL A 245 7.79 10.20 11.96
CA VAL A 245 7.12 9.82 13.21
C VAL A 245 7.84 8.69 13.93
N LEU A 246 7.70 8.65 15.25
CA LEU A 246 8.23 7.62 16.13
C LEU A 246 7.09 6.82 16.75
N TYR A 247 7.08 5.51 16.48
CA TYR A 247 6.11 4.57 17.04
C TYR A 247 6.73 3.71 18.13
N PRO A 248 6.25 3.74 19.37
CA PRO A 248 6.73 2.84 20.40
C PRO A 248 6.38 1.39 20.06
N LEU A 249 7.32 0.47 20.28
CA LEU A 249 7.09 -0.97 20.08
C LEU A 249 6.01 -1.53 21.03
N SER A 250 5.75 -0.86 22.15
CA SER A 250 4.64 -1.20 23.06
C SER A 250 3.25 -1.09 22.43
N MET A 251 3.11 -0.42 21.27
CA MET A 251 1.86 -0.43 20.50
C MET A 251 1.62 -1.74 19.73
N ALA A 252 2.64 -2.60 19.56
CA ALA A 252 2.46 -3.86 18.85
C ALA A 252 1.31 -4.66 19.47
N SER A 253 0.40 -5.17 18.62
CA SER A 253 -0.66 -6.05 19.09
C SER A 253 -0.03 -7.27 19.76
N VAL A 254 -0.57 -7.69 20.90
CA VAL A 254 -0.23 -8.99 21.48
C VAL A 254 -0.83 -10.03 20.56
N ASP A 255 -0.01 -10.97 20.08
CA ASP A 255 -0.50 -12.09 19.29
C ASP A 255 -1.49 -12.89 20.15
N GLU A 256 -2.76 -12.92 19.78
CA GLU A 256 -3.78 -13.79 20.39
C GLU A 256 -3.53 -15.30 20.06
N GLU A 257 -2.41 -15.62 19.41
CA GLU A 257 -2.01 -16.99 19.04
C GLU A 257 -1.46 -17.81 20.23
N GLU A 258 -1.16 -17.21 21.38
CA GLU A 258 -0.71 -17.95 22.59
C GLU A 258 -1.86 -18.50 23.47
N GLU A 259 -3.12 -18.08 23.26
CA GLU A 259 -4.26 -18.58 24.05
C GLU A 259 -4.90 -19.88 23.50
N GLN A 260 -4.60 -20.29 22.26
CA GLN A 260 -5.18 -21.52 21.68
C GLN A 260 -4.33 -22.79 21.88
N GLU A 261 -3.09 -22.66 22.38
CA GLU A 261 -2.24 -23.82 22.75
C GLU A 261 -2.32 -24.18 24.25
N THR A 262 -2.94 -23.34 25.09
CA THR A 262 -3.11 -23.61 26.54
C THR A 262 -4.50 -24.13 26.93
N GLU A 263 -5.47 -24.17 26.01
CA GLU A 263 -6.81 -24.76 26.23
C GLU A 263 -7.13 -25.92 25.26
N ARG A 264 -6.24 -26.90 25.15
CA ARG A 264 -6.60 -28.23 24.65
C ARG A 264 -6.46 -29.27 25.78
N PRO A 265 -7.57 -29.73 26.39
CA PRO A 265 -7.56 -30.88 27.28
C PRO A 265 -7.27 -32.20 26.55
#